data_AF-H0X061-F1
#
_entry.id   AF-H0X061-F1
#
_cell.length_a   1.000
_cell.length_b   1.000
_cell.length_c   1.000
_cell.angle_alpha   90.00
_cell.angle_beta   90.00
_cell.angle_gamma   90.00
#
_symmetry.space_group_name_H-M   'P 1'
#
loop_
_entity.id
_entity.type
_entity.pdbx_description
1 polymer ?
#
loop_
_entity_poly.entity_id
_entity_poly.type
_entity_poly.pdbx_seq_one_letter_code
_entity_poly.pdbx_strand_id
1 'polypeptide(L)'
;MPGTKRFQHVIETPEPGKWELSGYEAAVPITEKSNPLTQDLDKADAEKIVQLLGQCDAEIFQEEGQAMPTYQRLYSESILTTMVQVAGKVQEVLKEPDGGLVVLSGGGTSGRMAFLMSVSFSFLLLGVTPPPIKTELRTGLARSVVASREGTEDSALHGIEELKKVAAGKKKVIVIGISVGLSPPFQGGACGLVSGRPSHIPRVVGAFLPGAQRRNDPIEDWSSTFRQVAERMQKMQENQKAFVLNPAVGPEGLSGSSRMKGGSATKILLETLLLAAHKTVDRGIAASQRCLLEILRTFERAHQVTYSQSLKIATLMKQVSTSLEKKGRAYLVGWQTLGIIAIMDGVECIHTFGADFRDIRGFLIGDHSDMFNQKAELTNQGPQFSFSQEDFLTSILPTLTEVDTVVFIFTLDDNLTEVQTLVEQVKEKTTNIQALAHGTVGQSLPAPLKKHFPSIISITWPLLFFEYEGNFIQKFQRELSTKWVLNTVSTGAHVLLGKILQNHMLDLRISNSKLFWRALAMLQ
;
A
#
# COMPACT_ATOMS: atom_id res chain seq x y z
N MET A 1 -27.62 -17.46 13.81
CA MET A 1 -26.59 -17.73 14.83
C MET A 1 -25.37 -16.91 14.45
N PRO A 2 -24.78 -16.09 15.34
CA PRO A 2 -23.50 -15.45 15.04
C PRO A 2 -22.50 -16.56 14.73
N GLY A 3 -21.89 -16.55 13.54
CA GLY A 3 -20.98 -17.59 13.11
C GLY A 3 -19.83 -17.72 14.11
N THR A 4 -19.55 -18.93 14.56
CA THR A 4 -18.37 -19.20 15.38
C THR A 4 -17.12 -18.87 14.56
N LYS A 5 -16.40 -17.81 14.95
CA LYS A 5 -15.12 -17.43 14.33
C LYS A 5 -14.13 -18.59 14.45
N ARG A 6 -13.44 -18.93 13.36
CA ARG A 6 -12.50 -20.05 13.24
C ARG A 6 -11.18 -19.75 13.94
N PHE A 7 -10.73 -18.49 13.91
CA PHE A 7 -9.52 -18.00 14.54
C PHE A 7 -9.84 -16.92 15.57
N GLN A 8 -8.91 -16.74 16.51
CA GLN A 8 -8.97 -15.63 17.46
C GLN A 8 -8.56 -14.32 16.77
N HIS A 9 -9.47 -13.35 16.77
CA HIS A 9 -9.28 -11.99 16.25
C HIS A 9 -9.16 -10.98 17.38
N VAL A 10 -8.50 -9.85 17.09
CA VAL A 10 -8.38 -8.71 18.00
C VAL A 10 -9.44 -7.65 17.75
N ILE A 11 -9.97 -7.59 16.53
CA ILE A 11 -11.04 -6.67 16.15
C ILE A 11 -12.35 -7.39 15.85
N GLU A 12 -13.46 -6.70 16.06
CA GLU A 12 -14.73 -7.09 15.46
C GLU A 12 -14.75 -6.62 14.01
N THR A 13 -14.97 -7.55 13.08
CA THR A 13 -15.15 -7.26 11.67
C THR A 13 -16.64 -7.04 11.39
N PRO A 14 -17.00 -6.22 10.38
CA PRO A 14 -18.40 -6.12 9.95
C PRO A 14 -18.96 -7.49 9.58
N GLU A 15 -20.29 -7.63 9.67
CA GLU A 15 -21.00 -8.82 9.18
C GLU A 15 -20.68 -9.11 7.70
N PRO A 16 -20.80 -10.38 7.24
CA PRO A 16 -20.55 -10.74 5.84
C PRO A 16 -21.29 -9.83 4.87
N GLY A 17 -20.57 -9.34 3.86
CA GLY A 17 -21.09 -8.31 2.96
C GLY A 17 -22.02 -8.88 1.90
N LYS A 18 -23.08 -8.12 1.54
CA LYS A 18 -23.97 -8.48 0.41
C LYS A 18 -23.22 -8.69 -0.92
N TRP A 19 -22.04 -8.09 -1.05
CA TRP A 19 -21.17 -8.21 -2.22
C TRP A 19 -20.63 -9.63 -2.44
N GLU A 20 -20.69 -10.50 -1.44
CA GLU A 20 -20.25 -11.90 -1.54
C GLU A 20 -21.22 -12.77 -2.35
N LEU A 21 -22.45 -12.29 -2.56
CA LEU A 21 -23.46 -12.98 -3.36
C LEU A 21 -23.13 -12.88 -4.85
N SER A 22 -23.19 -14.00 -5.57
CA SER A 22 -22.87 -14.08 -7.00
C SER A 22 -23.73 -13.16 -7.89
N GLY A 23 -24.94 -12.81 -7.45
CA GLY A 23 -25.84 -11.89 -8.15
C GLY A 23 -25.54 -10.40 -7.94
N TYR A 24 -24.76 -10.02 -6.92
CA TYR A 24 -24.46 -8.61 -6.65
C TYR A 24 -23.45 -8.10 -7.67
N GLU A 25 -23.87 -7.16 -8.53
CA GLU A 25 -23.06 -6.60 -9.64
C GLU A 25 -22.32 -7.70 -10.42
N ALA A 26 -23.04 -8.76 -10.82
CA ALA A 26 -22.44 -10.01 -11.29
C ALA A 26 -21.48 -9.88 -12.48
N ALA A 27 -21.50 -8.79 -13.26
CA ALA A 27 -20.58 -8.56 -14.37
C ALA A 27 -19.29 -7.81 -13.97
N VAL A 28 -19.24 -7.24 -12.77
CA VAL A 28 -18.19 -6.33 -12.30
C VAL A 28 -17.22 -7.07 -11.36
N PRO A 29 -15.89 -7.01 -11.60
CA PRO A 29 -14.90 -7.59 -10.70
C PRO A 29 -14.98 -7.00 -9.30
N ILE A 30 -14.68 -7.77 -8.24
CA ILE A 30 -14.77 -7.32 -6.83
C ILE A 30 -14.10 -5.97 -6.59
N THR A 31 -12.94 -5.74 -7.23
CA THR A 31 -12.16 -4.51 -7.06
C THR A 31 -12.82 -3.26 -7.68
N GLU A 32 -13.76 -3.46 -8.60
CA GLU A 32 -14.52 -2.40 -9.27
C GLU A 32 -15.97 -2.31 -8.76
N LYS A 33 -16.42 -3.29 -7.95
CA LYS A 33 -17.77 -3.29 -7.40
C LYS A 33 -17.98 -2.13 -6.42
N SER A 34 -19.23 -1.66 -6.33
CA SER A 34 -19.67 -0.76 -5.27
C SER A 34 -19.70 -1.45 -3.91
N ASN A 35 -19.10 -0.84 -2.88
CA ASN A 35 -19.23 -1.35 -1.52
C ASN A 35 -20.61 -1.00 -0.93
N PRO A 36 -21.41 -2.00 -0.50
CA PRO A 36 -22.76 -1.76 -0.01
C PRO A 36 -22.80 -0.94 1.29
N LEU A 37 -21.71 -0.86 2.05
CA LEU A 37 -21.64 -0.05 3.28
C LEU A 37 -21.52 1.45 2.99
N THR A 38 -21.07 1.83 1.80
CA THR A 38 -20.66 3.21 1.50
C THR A 38 -21.50 3.90 0.42
N GLN A 39 -22.71 3.42 0.12
CA GLN A 39 -23.53 3.98 -0.96
C GLN A 39 -23.83 5.49 -0.80
N ASP A 40 -23.92 5.98 0.44
CA ASP A 40 -24.15 7.41 0.76
C ASP A 40 -22.84 8.13 1.19
N LEU A 41 -21.67 7.65 0.76
CA LEU A 41 -20.38 8.25 1.13
C LEU A 41 -20.26 9.72 0.68
N ASP A 42 -20.84 10.06 -0.47
CA ASP A 42 -20.90 11.41 -1.04
C ASP A 42 -21.63 12.45 -0.17
N LYS A 43 -22.51 12.00 0.74
CA LYS A 43 -23.28 12.86 1.64
C LYS A 43 -22.83 12.76 3.11
N ALA A 44 -21.86 11.91 3.39
CA ALA A 44 -21.39 11.67 4.74
C ALA A 44 -20.60 12.86 5.29
N ASP A 45 -20.79 13.19 6.56
CA ASP A 45 -19.91 14.12 7.26
C ASP A 45 -18.54 13.46 7.55
N ALA A 46 -17.55 14.26 7.98
CA ALA A 46 -16.20 13.75 8.18
C ALA A 46 -16.10 12.59 9.19
N GLU A 47 -16.91 12.60 10.25
CA GLU A 47 -16.88 11.53 11.27
C GLU A 47 -17.46 10.24 10.69
N LYS A 48 -18.57 10.36 9.94
CA LYS A 48 -19.18 9.25 9.23
C LYS A 48 -18.26 8.70 8.15
N ILE A 49 -17.53 9.55 7.41
CA ILE A 49 -16.53 9.12 6.42
C ILE A 49 -15.45 8.27 7.10
N VAL A 50 -14.88 8.73 8.23
CA VAL A 50 -13.87 7.96 8.97
C VAL A 50 -14.45 6.61 9.43
N GLN A 51 -15.68 6.59 9.93
CA GLN A 51 -16.35 5.35 10.34
C GLN A 51 -16.50 4.38 9.16
N LEU A 52 -17.01 4.84 8.02
CA LEU A 52 -17.26 4.04 6.83
C LEU A 52 -15.97 3.46 6.24
N LEU A 53 -14.95 4.30 6.06
CA LEU A 53 -13.67 3.86 5.52
C LEU A 53 -12.92 2.93 6.50
N GLY A 54 -13.02 3.21 7.81
CA GLY A 54 -12.48 2.31 8.84
C GLY A 54 -13.16 0.94 8.87
N GLN A 55 -14.47 0.87 8.64
CA GLN A 55 -15.19 -0.39 8.47
C GLN A 55 -14.75 -1.14 7.21
N CYS A 56 -14.56 -0.43 6.09
CA CYS A 56 -14.05 -0.99 4.84
C CYS A 56 -12.65 -1.59 5.03
N ASP A 57 -11.75 -0.90 5.74
CA ASP A 57 -10.43 -1.45 6.08
C ASP A 57 -10.51 -2.70 6.97
N ALA A 58 -11.50 -2.77 7.87
CA ALA A 58 -11.72 -3.94 8.71
C ALA A 58 -12.16 -5.18 7.90
N GLU A 59 -12.80 -5.00 6.73
CA GLU A 59 -13.21 -6.11 5.86
C GLU A 59 -12.03 -6.96 5.34
N ILE A 60 -10.81 -6.40 5.34
CA ILE A 60 -9.59 -7.14 4.98
C ILE A 60 -9.39 -8.34 5.92
N PHE A 61 -9.77 -8.19 7.19
CA PHE A 61 -9.56 -9.18 8.24
C PHE A 61 -10.77 -10.11 8.45
N GLN A 62 -11.82 -10.01 7.61
CA GLN A 62 -12.96 -10.91 7.69
C GLN A 62 -12.55 -12.36 7.40
N GLU A 63 -13.09 -13.28 8.20
CA GLU A 63 -13.01 -14.71 7.90
C GLU A 63 -14.01 -15.11 6.82
N GLU A 64 -13.73 -16.26 6.24
CA GLU A 64 -14.64 -16.94 5.32
C GLU A 64 -15.90 -17.41 6.07
N GLY A 65 -17.08 -17.08 5.53
CA GLY A 65 -18.34 -17.51 6.11
C GLY A 65 -18.49 -19.04 6.08
N GLN A 66 -19.08 -19.63 7.13
CA GLN A 66 -19.28 -21.08 7.22
C GLN A 66 -20.31 -21.63 6.20
N ALA A 67 -21.15 -20.77 5.63
CA ALA A 67 -22.17 -21.15 4.66
C ALA A 67 -21.69 -20.82 3.23
N MET A 68 -21.27 -21.84 2.47
CA MET A 68 -20.97 -21.79 1.04
C MET A 68 -20.08 -20.61 0.62
N PRO A 69 -18.76 -20.66 0.91
CA PRO A 69 -17.92 -19.52 0.60
C PRO A 69 -17.67 -19.39 -0.90
N THR A 70 -18.20 -18.31 -1.48
CA THR A 70 -17.97 -17.94 -2.89
C THR A 70 -16.53 -17.49 -3.12
N TYR A 71 -15.86 -16.97 -2.09
CA TYR A 71 -14.55 -16.33 -2.20
C TYR A 71 -13.61 -16.74 -1.06
N GLN A 72 -12.35 -17.01 -1.41
CA GLN A 72 -11.28 -17.28 -0.43
C GLN A 72 -10.86 -15.96 0.23
N ARG A 73 -10.90 -15.87 1.56
CA ARG A 73 -10.54 -14.67 2.35
C ARG A 73 -9.09 -14.73 2.83
N LEU A 74 -8.61 -13.66 3.48
CA LEU A 74 -7.23 -13.58 4.00
C LEU A 74 -6.87 -14.74 4.93
N TYR A 75 -7.82 -15.11 5.80
CA TYR A 75 -7.66 -16.19 6.78
C TYR A 75 -8.02 -17.58 6.23
N SER A 76 -8.38 -17.71 4.95
CA SER A 76 -8.68 -19.01 4.36
C SER A 76 -7.44 -19.93 4.37
N GLU A 77 -7.66 -21.21 4.62
CA GLU A 77 -6.59 -22.20 4.72
C GLU A 77 -5.77 -22.32 3.42
N SER A 78 -6.42 -22.17 2.26
CA SER A 78 -5.76 -22.14 0.96
C SER A 78 -4.79 -20.95 0.81
N ILE A 79 -5.19 -19.77 1.30
CA ILE A 79 -4.39 -18.54 1.25
C ILE A 79 -3.20 -18.66 2.19
N LEU A 80 -3.43 -19.05 3.45
CA LEU A 80 -2.36 -19.25 4.42
C LEU A 80 -1.36 -20.32 3.95
N THR A 81 -1.85 -21.42 3.37
CA THR A 81 -0.98 -22.47 2.80
C THR A 81 -0.17 -21.95 1.62
N THR A 82 -0.77 -21.16 0.74
CA THR A 82 -0.05 -20.52 -0.37
C THR A 82 1.02 -19.57 0.15
N MET A 83 0.73 -18.76 1.18
CA MET A 83 1.73 -17.90 1.82
C MET A 83 2.91 -18.69 2.40
N VAL A 84 2.66 -19.82 3.06
CA VAL A 84 3.73 -20.71 3.56
C VAL A 84 4.57 -21.26 2.41
N GLN A 85 3.94 -21.72 1.32
CA GLN A 85 4.66 -22.23 0.15
C GLN A 85 5.54 -21.17 -0.51
N VAL A 86 5.01 -19.95 -0.65
CA VAL A 86 5.73 -18.79 -1.18
C VAL A 86 6.91 -18.42 -0.28
N ALA A 87 6.70 -18.30 1.04
CA ALA A 87 7.77 -18.06 2.00
C ALA A 87 8.86 -19.12 1.90
N GLY A 88 8.44 -20.39 1.74
CA GLY A 88 9.32 -21.52 1.47
C GLY A 88 10.12 -21.41 0.17
N LYS A 89 9.66 -20.67 -0.85
CA LYS A 89 10.46 -20.36 -2.05
C LYS A 89 11.38 -19.18 -1.84
N VAL A 90 10.90 -18.13 -1.18
CA VAL A 90 11.70 -16.95 -0.83
C VAL A 90 12.92 -17.36 -0.01
N GLN A 91 12.75 -18.20 1.02
CA GLN A 91 13.87 -18.66 1.85
C GLN A 91 14.95 -19.39 1.02
N GLU A 92 14.58 -20.12 -0.04
CA GLU A 92 15.57 -20.81 -0.88
C GLU A 92 16.39 -19.81 -1.73
N VAL A 93 15.88 -18.61 -1.96
CA VAL A 93 16.60 -17.51 -2.63
C VAL A 93 17.48 -16.78 -1.63
N LEU A 94 16.95 -16.51 -0.44
CA LEU A 94 17.70 -15.86 0.64
C LEU A 94 18.94 -16.68 1.07
N LYS A 95 18.88 -18.02 0.98
CA LYS A 95 20.03 -18.91 1.27
C LYS A 95 21.13 -18.89 0.19
N GLU A 96 20.91 -18.30 -0.98
CA GLU A 96 21.86 -18.26 -2.10
C GLU A 96 22.18 -16.81 -2.52
N PRO A 97 22.90 -16.02 -1.71
CA PRO A 97 23.07 -14.57 -1.92
C PRO A 97 23.78 -14.19 -3.24
N ASP A 98 24.74 -15.00 -3.71
CA ASP A 98 25.57 -14.66 -4.88
C ASP A 98 24.85 -14.88 -6.22
N GLY A 99 23.72 -15.57 -6.22
CA GLY A 99 22.93 -15.88 -7.42
C GLY A 99 21.43 -15.64 -7.29
N GLY A 100 20.95 -15.38 -6.07
CA GLY A 100 19.56 -15.17 -5.70
C GLY A 100 19.09 -13.73 -5.92
N LEU A 101 17.83 -13.58 -6.31
CA LEU A 101 17.16 -12.30 -6.39
C LEU A 101 15.64 -12.44 -6.17
N VAL A 102 15.06 -11.61 -5.31
CA VAL A 102 13.61 -11.42 -5.21
C VAL A 102 13.28 -10.05 -5.80
N VAL A 103 12.34 -10.01 -6.75
CA VAL A 103 11.89 -8.79 -7.42
C VAL A 103 10.41 -8.61 -7.12
N LEU A 104 10.01 -7.52 -6.46
CA LEU A 104 8.60 -7.10 -6.39
C LEU A 104 8.35 -6.07 -7.48
N SER A 105 7.24 -6.22 -8.18
CA SER A 105 6.87 -5.40 -9.33
C SER A 105 5.40 -5.02 -9.26
N GLY A 106 5.05 -3.83 -9.75
CA GLY A 106 3.68 -3.34 -9.82
C GLY A 106 3.60 -1.96 -10.47
N GLY A 107 2.39 -1.58 -10.90
CA GLY A 107 2.06 -0.23 -11.37
C GLY A 107 1.40 0.64 -10.28
N GLY A 108 1.47 1.97 -10.41
CA GLY A 108 0.84 2.92 -9.48
C GLY A 108 1.17 2.65 -8.00
N THR A 109 0.15 2.65 -7.13
CA THR A 109 0.32 2.25 -5.71
C THR A 109 0.97 0.88 -5.55
N SER A 110 0.63 -0.13 -6.35
CA SER A 110 1.25 -1.47 -6.23
C SER A 110 2.76 -1.41 -6.49
N GLY A 111 3.21 -0.58 -7.44
CA GLY A 111 4.62 -0.30 -7.66
C GLY A 111 5.25 0.44 -6.48
N ARG A 112 4.60 1.47 -5.96
CA ARG A 112 5.07 2.18 -4.77
C ARG A 112 5.14 1.30 -3.51
N MET A 113 4.20 0.36 -3.36
CA MET A 113 4.21 -0.66 -2.30
C MET A 113 5.39 -1.60 -2.46
N ALA A 114 5.65 -2.08 -3.69
CA ALA A 114 6.86 -2.84 -3.97
C ALA A 114 8.10 -2.03 -3.54
N PHE A 115 8.22 -0.76 -3.93
CA PHE A 115 9.33 0.10 -3.51
C PHE A 115 9.45 0.21 -1.98
N LEU A 116 8.35 0.46 -1.26
CA LEU A 116 8.39 0.48 0.21
C LEU A 116 8.91 -0.85 0.79
N MET A 117 8.45 -1.98 0.26
CA MET A 117 8.88 -3.30 0.72
C MET A 117 10.37 -3.52 0.45
N SER A 118 10.90 -2.96 -0.64
CA SER A 118 12.33 -3.03 -0.96
C SER A 118 13.14 -2.38 0.12
N VAL A 119 12.81 -1.13 0.39
CA VAL A 119 13.49 -0.30 1.37
C VAL A 119 13.43 -0.99 2.73
N SER A 120 12.24 -1.43 3.14
CA SER A 120 12.02 -2.06 4.44
C SER A 120 12.82 -3.36 4.65
N PHE A 121 12.80 -4.29 3.69
CA PHE A 121 13.51 -5.57 3.83
C PHE A 121 15.00 -5.48 3.50
N SER A 122 15.43 -4.50 2.71
CA SER A 122 16.87 -4.19 2.54
C SER A 122 17.49 -3.72 3.86
N PHE A 123 16.80 -2.88 4.64
CA PHE A 123 17.27 -2.49 5.98
C PHE A 123 17.29 -3.65 6.98
N LEU A 124 16.36 -4.60 6.87
CA LEU A 124 16.33 -5.80 7.71
C LEU A 124 17.61 -6.65 7.52
N LEU A 125 18.13 -6.69 6.30
CA LEU A 125 19.35 -7.43 5.95
C LEU A 125 20.65 -6.74 6.38
N LEU A 126 20.65 -5.41 6.60
CA LEU A 126 21.83 -4.67 7.08
C LEU A 126 22.17 -4.96 8.55
N GLY A 127 21.21 -5.51 9.32
CA GLY A 127 21.44 -5.95 10.71
C GLY A 127 22.07 -7.33 10.86
N VAL A 128 22.33 -8.04 9.76
CA VAL A 128 22.93 -9.39 9.74
C VAL A 128 24.35 -9.29 9.18
N THR A 129 25.35 -9.72 9.95
CA THR A 129 26.76 -9.82 9.48
C THR A 129 27.15 -11.28 9.28
N PRO A 130 27.72 -11.65 8.10
CA PRO A 130 27.89 -10.83 6.91
C PRO A 130 26.53 -10.54 6.24
N PRO A 131 26.36 -9.38 5.57
CA PRO A 131 25.09 -9.00 4.96
C PRO A 131 24.72 -10.02 3.87
N PRO A 132 23.68 -10.84 4.05
CA PRO A 132 23.20 -11.66 2.97
C PRO A 132 22.27 -10.81 2.10
N ILE A 133 22.52 -10.87 0.79
CA ILE A 133 21.59 -10.59 -0.30
C ILE A 133 21.33 -9.09 -0.59
N LYS A 134 21.97 -8.60 -1.65
CA LYS A 134 21.43 -7.50 -2.48
C LYS A 134 20.17 -8.03 -3.19
N THR A 135 19.07 -8.12 -2.45
CA THR A 135 17.75 -8.31 -3.05
C THR A 135 17.36 -6.97 -3.63
N GLU A 136 17.71 -6.79 -4.90
CA GLU A 136 17.31 -5.61 -5.63
C GLU A 136 15.85 -5.73 -6.03
N LEU A 137 14.99 -5.18 -5.20
CA LEU A 137 13.64 -4.89 -5.63
C LEU A 137 13.69 -3.69 -6.57
N ARG A 138 13.36 -3.93 -7.83
CA ARG A 138 13.19 -2.86 -8.81
C ARG A 138 11.73 -2.68 -9.10
N THR A 139 11.27 -1.45 -8.94
CA THR A 139 10.03 -0.95 -9.53
C THR A 139 10.46 -0.18 -10.77
N GLY A 140 9.77 -0.40 -11.89
CA GLY A 140 10.30 -0.05 -13.22
C GLY A 140 10.61 1.42 -13.46
N LEU A 141 10.26 2.35 -12.57
CA LEU A 141 10.45 3.79 -12.78
C LEU A 141 10.61 4.52 -11.43
N ALA A 142 11.80 5.00 -11.11
CA ALA A 142 12.04 5.84 -9.92
C ALA A 142 11.12 7.06 -9.91
N ARG A 143 10.85 7.63 -11.09
CA ARG A 143 9.92 8.75 -11.31
C ARG A 143 8.48 8.45 -10.92
N SER A 144 8.02 7.20 -11.04
CA SER A 144 6.65 6.80 -10.69
C SER A 144 6.46 6.68 -9.17
N VAL A 145 7.54 6.72 -8.38
CA VAL A 145 7.44 6.79 -6.92
C VAL A 145 6.83 8.12 -6.49
N VAL A 146 7.28 9.23 -7.10
CA VAL A 146 6.95 10.60 -6.68
C VAL A 146 5.93 11.30 -7.58
N ALA A 147 5.67 10.76 -8.78
CA ALA A 147 4.74 11.34 -9.75
C ALA A 147 3.69 10.32 -10.26
N SER A 148 2.54 10.85 -10.67
CA SER A 148 1.43 10.11 -11.27
C SER A 148 1.77 9.83 -12.75
N ARG A 149 1.99 8.54 -13.06
CA ARG A 149 2.43 8.03 -14.37
C ARG A 149 1.74 6.72 -14.69
N GLU A 150 0.42 6.72 -14.65
CA GLU A 150 -0.40 5.50 -14.71
C GLU A 150 -0.31 4.81 -16.07
N GLY A 151 -0.17 5.56 -17.17
CA GLY A 151 -0.11 5.01 -18.52
C GLY A 151 1.11 4.13 -18.80
N THR A 152 2.17 4.20 -17.98
CA THR A 152 3.33 3.31 -18.16
C THR A 152 3.01 1.85 -17.82
N GLU A 153 1.91 1.59 -17.12
CA GLU A 153 1.49 0.21 -16.79
C GLU A 153 0.83 -0.54 -17.95
N ASP A 154 0.50 0.16 -19.05
CA ASP A 154 -0.19 -0.41 -20.23
C ASP A 154 0.73 -1.13 -21.23
N SER A 155 2.06 -1.12 -21.03
CA SER A 155 3.00 -1.88 -21.87
C SER A 155 3.51 -3.14 -21.18
N ALA A 156 3.17 -4.31 -21.74
CA ALA A 156 3.70 -5.60 -21.31
C ALA A 156 5.19 -5.76 -21.67
N LEU A 157 5.61 -5.26 -22.84
CA LEU A 157 6.99 -5.34 -23.29
C LEU A 157 7.93 -4.55 -22.38
N HIS A 158 7.51 -3.37 -21.94
CA HIS A 158 8.29 -2.57 -20.98
C HIS A 158 8.58 -3.36 -19.69
N GLY A 159 7.58 -4.05 -19.13
CA GLY A 159 7.76 -4.88 -17.93
C GLY A 159 8.69 -6.07 -18.14
N ILE A 160 8.66 -6.66 -19.34
CA ILE A 160 9.56 -7.75 -19.73
C ILE A 160 11.00 -7.28 -19.84
N GLU A 161 11.23 -6.13 -20.46
CA GLU A 161 12.57 -5.56 -20.65
C GLU A 161 13.21 -5.19 -19.32
N GLU A 162 12.47 -4.50 -18.45
CA GLU A 162 12.96 -4.15 -17.12
C GLU A 162 13.29 -5.40 -16.31
N LEU A 163 12.39 -6.40 -16.27
CA LEU A 163 12.65 -7.65 -15.57
C LEU A 163 13.90 -8.37 -16.12
N LYS A 164 14.12 -8.39 -17.44
CA LYS A 164 15.33 -8.97 -18.04
C LYS A 164 16.60 -8.23 -17.59
N LYS A 165 16.58 -6.89 -17.55
CA LYS A 165 17.71 -6.09 -17.08
C LYS A 165 18.03 -6.37 -15.61
N VAL A 166 17.01 -6.54 -14.78
CA VAL A 166 17.14 -6.82 -13.33
C VAL A 166 17.64 -8.23 -13.06
N ALA A 167 17.11 -9.21 -13.80
CA ALA A 167 17.43 -10.62 -13.64
C ALA A 167 18.76 -11.03 -14.30
N ALA A 168 19.40 -10.15 -15.08
CA ALA A 168 20.63 -10.46 -15.80
C ALA A 168 21.73 -10.96 -14.86
N GLY A 169 22.33 -12.10 -15.19
CA GLY A 169 23.42 -12.72 -14.41
C GLY A 169 22.97 -13.44 -13.13
N LYS A 170 21.67 -13.46 -12.80
CA LYS A 170 21.16 -14.16 -11.62
C LYS A 170 20.83 -15.61 -11.96
N LYS A 171 21.16 -16.52 -11.04
CA LYS A 171 20.91 -17.96 -11.15
C LYS A 171 19.49 -18.32 -10.70
N LYS A 172 18.99 -17.62 -9.69
CA LYS A 172 17.69 -17.89 -9.09
C LYS A 172 16.94 -16.59 -8.84
N VAL A 173 15.81 -16.44 -9.52
CA VAL A 173 14.99 -15.23 -9.41
C VAL A 173 13.58 -15.62 -8.96
N ILE A 174 13.04 -14.90 -7.99
CA ILE A 174 11.61 -14.89 -7.68
C ILE A 174 11.05 -13.54 -8.09
N VAL A 175 9.95 -13.58 -8.83
CA VAL A 175 9.23 -12.36 -9.21
C VAL A 175 7.89 -12.36 -8.51
N ILE A 176 7.70 -11.39 -7.62
CA ILE A 176 6.45 -11.10 -6.94
C ILE A 176 5.72 -10.01 -7.72
N GLY A 177 4.78 -10.44 -8.56
CA GLY A 177 3.95 -9.53 -9.34
C GLY A 177 2.74 -9.05 -8.54
N ILE A 178 2.59 -7.73 -8.39
CA ILE A 178 1.52 -7.12 -7.60
C ILE A 178 0.52 -6.45 -8.53
N SER A 179 -0.71 -6.95 -8.52
CA SER A 179 -1.83 -6.29 -9.18
C SER A 179 -3.13 -6.52 -8.40
N VAL A 180 -3.67 -5.44 -7.83
CA VAL A 180 -4.95 -5.45 -7.13
C VAL A 180 -6.08 -5.86 -8.08
N GLY A 181 -6.23 -5.19 -9.23
CA GLY A 181 -7.36 -5.41 -10.16
C GLY A 181 -7.13 -6.44 -11.27
N LEU A 182 -5.99 -7.14 -11.32
CA LEU A 182 -5.63 -8.05 -12.41
C LEU A 182 -5.72 -7.42 -13.81
N SER A 183 -5.25 -6.18 -13.89
CA SER A 183 -5.46 -5.33 -15.07
C SER A 183 -4.19 -4.84 -15.79
N PRO A 184 -3.01 -4.63 -15.16
CA PRO A 184 -1.91 -3.92 -15.82
C PRO A 184 -1.13 -4.85 -16.76
N PRO A 185 -1.08 -4.52 -18.06
CA PRO A 185 -0.25 -5.22 -19.05
C PRO A 185 1.20 -5.43 -18.65
N PHE A 186 1.83 -4.43 -18.02
CA PHE A 186 3.21 -4.50 -17.52
C PHE A 186 3.46 -5.75 -16.67
N GLN A 187 2.52 -6.06 -15.78
CA GLN A 187 2.62 -7.26 -14.94
C GLN A 187 2.27 -8.53 -15.71
N GLY A 188 1.33 -8.46 -16.65
CA GLY A 188 0.97 -9.57 -17.53
C GLY A 188 2.15 -10.05 -18.39
N GLY A 189 2.92 -9.12 -18.96
CA GLY A 189 4.14 -9.41 -19.70
C GLY A 189 5.22 -10.03 -18.83
N ALA A 190 5.52 -9.42 -17.67
CA ALA A 190 6.50 -9.93 -16.72
C ALA A 190 6.17 -11.37 -16.27
N CYS A 191 4.90 -11.66 -15.93
CA CYS A 191 4.46 -13.02 -15.58
C CYS A 191 4.46 -13.98 -16.79
N GLY A 192 4.09 -13.48 -17.98
CA GLY A 192 4.01 -14.24 -19.22
C GLY A 192 5.38 -14.73 -19.71
N LEU A 193 6.41 -13.87 -19.63
CA LEU A 193 7.79 -14.22 -19.97
C LEU A 193 8.31 -15.39 -19.14
N VAL A 194 8.04 -15.37 -17.84
CA VAL A 194 8.52 -16.40 -16.91
C VAL A 194 7.80 -17.73 -17.13
N SER A 195 6.50 -17.68 -17.46
CA SER A 195 5.73 -18.89 -17.71
C SER A 195 6.18 -19.64 -18.98
N GLY A 196 6.88 -18.96 -19.90
CA GLY A 196 7.25 -19.43 -21.24
C GLY A 196 8.61 -20.12 -21.43
N ARG A 197 9.48 -20.22 -20.43
CA ARG A 197 10.85 -20.77 -20.60
C ARG A 197 11.11 -22.04 -19.76
N PRO A 198 11.73 -23.12 -20.32
CA PRO A 198 11.68 -24.43 -19.66
C PRO A 198 12.77 -24.78 -18.64
N SER A 199 13.81 -23.97 -18.36
CA SER A 199 14.92 -24.55 -17.56
C SER A 199 15.72 -23.65 -16.61
N HIS A 200 15.92 -22.34 -16.81
CA HIS A 200 16.97 -21.64 -16.02
C HIS A 200 16.63 -20.28 -15.33
N ILE A 201 15.43 -19.67 -15.42
CA ILE A 201 15.05 -18.42 -14.67
C ILE A 201 13.49 -18.29 -14.65
N PRO A 202 12.83 -17.36 -13.90
CA PRO A 202 12.39 -17.29 -12.48
C PRO A 202 11.21 -18.22 -12.07
N ARG A 203 10.85 -18.26 -10.77
CA ARG A 203 9.52 -18.73 -10.27
C ARG A 203 8.65 -17.51 -9.94
N VAL A 204 7.45 -17.39 -10.52
CA VAL A 204 6.55 -16.25 -10.27
C VAL A 204 5.62 -16.54 -9.11
N VAL A 205 5.52 -15.58 -8.21
CA VAL A 205 4.46 -15.48 -7.22
C VAL A 205 3.64 -14.26 -7.61
N GLY A 206 2.43 -14.43 -8.13
CA GLY A 206 1.54 -13.30 -8.31
C GLY A 206 0.70 -13.12 -7.06
N ALA A 207 0.86 -11.98 -6.38
CA ALA A 207 -0.14 -11.51 -5.43
C ALA A 207 -1.26 -10.88 -6.26
N PHE A 208 -2.30 -11.65 -6.45
CA PHE A 208 -3.46 -11.33 -7.27
C PHE A 208 -4.62 -11.03 -6.31
N LEU A 209 -5.69 -10.33 -6.66
CA LEU A 209 -6.95 -10.42 -5.90
C LEU A 209 -7.97 -11.16 -6.78
N PRO A 210 -8.93 -11.89 -6.21
CA PRO A 210 -9.67 -12.91 -6.96
C PRO A 210 -10.70 -12.32 -7.91
N GLY A 211 -10.98 -13.10 -8.96
CA GLY A 211 -12.18 -12.98 -9.78
C GLY A 211 -12.10 -13.85 -11.02
N ALA A 212 -13.12 -14.66 -11.28
CA ALA A 212 -13.41 -15.26 -12.58
C ALA A 212 -13.65 -14.21 -13.69
N GLN A 213 -13.63 -12.92 -13.33
CA GLN A 213 -13.81 -11.72 -14.15
C GLN A 213 -12.48 -10.96 -14.27
N ARG A 214 -11.43 -11.66 -14.68
CA ARG A 214 -10.17 -11.03 -15.06
C ARG A 214 -10.37 -10.28 -16.37
N ARG A 215 -9.67 -9.15 -16.57
CA ARG A 215 -9.70 -8.47 -17.88
C ARG A 215 -9.32 -9.47 -18.96
N ASN A 216 -10.27 -9.71 -19.85
CA ASN A 216 -10.08 -10.51 -21.06
C ASN A 216 -9.94 -9.62 -22.29
N ASP A 217 -9.79 -8.32 -22.08
CA ASP A 217 -9.49 -7.36 -23.13
C ASP A 217 -8.08 -7.66 -23.67
N PRO A 218 -7.86 -7.52 -24.99
CA PRO A 218 -6.53 -7.60 -25.57
C PRO A 218 -5.58 -6.58 -24.95
N ILE A 219 -4.32 -6.99 -24.79
CA ILE A 219 -3.22 -6.09 -24.45
C ILE A 219 -2.61 -5.62 -25.77
N GLU A 220 -2.43 -4.32 -25.97
CA GLU A 220 -2.02 -3.75 -27.27
C GLU A 220 -0.68 -4.30 -27.78
N ASP A 221 0.32 -4.43 -26.89
CA ASP A 221 1.68 -4.86 -27.23
C ASP A 221 1.96 -6.35 -26.90
N TRP A 222 0.93 -7.17 -26.66
CA TRP A 222 1.10 -8.55 -26.20
C TRP A 222 0.04 -9.51 -26.74
N SER A 223 0.43 -10.77 -26.95
CA SER A 223 -0.43 -11.78 -27.57
C SER A 223 -1.41 -12.48 -26.63
N SER A 224 -1.29 -12.28 -25.32
CA SER A 224 -2.14 -12.93 -24.31
C SER A 224 -2.83 -11.91 -23.42
N THR A 225 -4.07 -12.16 -23.06
CA THR A 225 -4.80 -11.33 -22.08
C THR A 225 -4.29 -11.61 -20.67
N PHE A 226 -4.54 -10.69 -19.73
CA PHE A 226 -4.17 -10.91 -18.33
C PHE A 226 -4.85 -12.16 -17.76
N ARG A 227 -6.11 -12.40 -18.14
CA ARG A 227 -6.85 -13.61 -17.79
C ARG A 227 -6.10 -14.89 -18.17
N GLN A 228 -5.65 -14.98 -19.42
CA GLN A 228 -4.93 -16.15 -19.94
C GLN A 228 -3.60 -16.37 -19.20
N VAL A 229 -2.86 -15.30 -18.89
CA VAL A 229 -1.63 -15.39 -18.11
C VAL A 229 -1.91 -15.94 -16.71
N ALA A 230 -2.95 -15.44 -16.03
CA ALA A 230 -3.29 -15.90 -14.70
C ALA A 230 -3.84 -17.34 -14.67
N GLU A 231 -4.62 -17.76 -15.67
CA GLU A 231 -5.06 -19.17 -15.83
C GLU A 231 -3.87 -20.11 -16.05
N ARG A 232 -2.86 -19.67 -16.83
CA ARG A 232 -1.61 -20.42 -17.00
C ARG A 232 -0.85 -20.56 -15.67
N MET A 233 -0.79 -19.49 -14.87
CA MET A 233 -0.15 -19.54 -13.55
C MET A 233 -0.88 -20.48 -12.59
N GLN A 234 -2.21 -20.52 -12.61
CA GLN A 234 -3.00 -21.47 -11.81
C GLN A 234 -2.66 -22.93 -12.17
N LYS A 235 -2.59 -23.26 -13.46
CA LYS A 235 -2.14 -24.60 -13.91
C LYS A 235 -0.71 -24.92 -13.46
N MET A 236 0.17 -23.91 -13.42
CA MET A 236 1.55 -24.08 -12.93
C MET A 236 1.62 -24.24 -11.41
N GLN A 237 0.63 -23.72 -10.66
CA GLN A 237 0.55 -23.83 -9.20
C GLN A 237 0.27 -25.25 -8.72
N GLU A 238 -0.49 -26.03 -9.50
CA GLU A 238 -0.70 -27.47 -9.23
C GLU A 238 0.62 -28.24 -9.10
N ASN A 239 1.65 -27.80 -9.84
CA ASN A 239 2.99 -28.38 -9.82
C ASN A 239 4.02 -27.54 -9.05
N GLN A 240 3.57 -26.58 -8.24
CA GLN A 240 4.41 -25.66 -7.45
C GLN A 240 5.45 -24.87 -8.27
N LYS A 241 5.17 -24.63 -9.56
CA LYS A 241 6.05 -23.86 -10.48
C LYS A 241 5.73 -22.37 -10.48
N ALA A 242 4.52 -22.00 -10.13
CA ALA A 242 4.07 -20.62 -9.92
C ALA A 242 3.08 -20.58 -8.76
N PHE A 243 2.78 -19.39 -8.24
CA PHE A 243 1.80 -19.22 -7.16
C PHE A 243 0.88 -18.05 -7.47
N VAL A 244 -0.42 -18.24 -7.24
CA VAL A 244 -1.46 -17.22 -7.27
C VAL A 244 -1.93 -17.04 -5.83
N LEU A 245 -1.58 -15.90 -5.23
CA LEU A 245 -1.98 -15.53 -3.87
C LEU A 245 -3.07 -14.48 -3.95
N ASN A 246 -4.34 -14.89 -3.83
CA ASN A 246 -5.48 -14.02 -4.10
C ASN A 246 -6.66 -14.06 -3.12
N PRO A 247 -6.49 -13.53 -1.91
CA PRO A 247 -7.60 -13.38 -0.99
C PRO A 247 -8.58 -12.29 -1.46
N ALA A 248 -9.88 -12.54 -1.34
CA ALA A 248 -10.93 -11.55 -1.53
C ALA A 248 -11.00 -10.65 -0.31
N VAL A 249 -10.66 -9.37 -0.51
CA VAL A 249 -10.72 -8.34 0.53
C VAL A 249 -12.01 -7.53 0.49
N GLY A 250 -12.87 -7.77 -0.49
CA GLY A 250 -14.11 -7.03 -0.74
C GLY A 250 -13.91 -5.74 -1.55
N PRO A 251 -15.01 -5.12 -2.01
CA PRO A 251 -14.97 -3.85 -2.73
C PRO A 251 -14.40 -2.71 -1.89
N GLU A 252 -13.82 -1.73 -2.55
CA GLU A 252 -13.27 -0.53 -1.92
C GLU A 252 -14.38 0.38 -1.40
N GLY A 253 -14.13 1.13 -0.32
CA GLY A 253 -15.10 2.11 0.18
C GLY A 253 -15.45 3.20 -0.85
N LEU A 254 -14.47 3.53 -1.70
CA LEU A 254 -14.63 4.29 -2.95
C LEU A 254 -14.25 3.34 -4.09
N SER A 255 -15.24 2.95 -4.89
CA SER A 255 -15.14 1.89 -5.92
C SER A 255 -13.93 2.07 -6.82
N GLY A 256 -13.11 1.03 -6.97
CA GLY A 256 -11.90 1.05 -7.79
C GLY A 256 -10.67 1.73 -7.16
N SER A 257 -10.76 2.27 -5.94
CA SER A 257 -9.64 2.93 -5.23
C SER A 257 -8.67 1.92 -4.65
N SER A 258 -7.95 1.20 -5.52
CA SER A 258 -7.03 0.13 -5.16
C SER A 258 -5.91 0.55 -4.20
N ARG A 259 -5.66 1.86 -4.05
CA ARG A 259 -4.69 2.40 -3.10
C ARG A 259 -5.09 2.15 -1.64
N MET A 260 -6.40 1.99 -1.37
CA MET A 260 -6.96 1.83 -0.03
C MET A 260 -6.82 0.37 0.44
N LYS A 261 -7.90 -0.44 0.43
CA LYS A 261 -7.88 -1.81 0.96
C LYS A 261 -6.92 -2.70 0.18
N GLY A 262 -6.90 -2.61 -1.15
CA GLY A 262 -6.00 -3.37 -2.01
C GLY A 262 -4.53 -3.14 -1.66
N GLY A 263 -4.13 -1.88 -1.51
CA GLY A 263 -2.78 -1.49 -1.10
C GLY A 263 -2.45 -1.93 0.34
N SER A 264 -3.39 -1.76 1.28
CA SER A 264 -3.22 -2.20 2.67
C SER A 264 -3.08 -3.72 2.77
N ALA A 265 -3.93 -4.48 2.08
CA ALA A 265 -3.87 -5.94 2.04
C ALA A 265 -2.58 -6.44 1.39
N THR A 266 -2.12 -5.79 0.31
CA THR A 266 -0.82 -6.08 -0.30
C THR A 266 0.31 -5.92 0.71
N LYS A 267 0.31 -4.83 1.49
CA LYS A 267 1.30 -4.59 2.56
C LYS A 267 1.30 -5.75 3.56
N ILE A 268 0.13 -6.03 4.13
CA ILE A 268 -0.07 -7.05 5.16
C ILE A 268 0.39 -8.43 4.65
N LEU A 269 -0.03 -8.83 3.45
CA LEU A 269 0.31 -10.13 2.86
C LEU A 269 1.80 -10.30 2.64
N LEU A 270 2.43 -9.32 1.99
CA LEU A 270 3.84 -9.40 1.61
C LEU A 270 4.75 -9.29 2.83
N GLU A 271 4.45 -8.41 3.79
CA GLU A 271 5.25 -8.30 5.01
C GLU A 271 5.15 -9.57 5.85
N THR A 272 3.95 -10.13 5.99
CA THR A 272 3.75 -11.37 6.77
C THR A 272 4.52 -12.54 6.15
N LEU A 273 4.44 -12.72 4.82
CA LEU A 273 5.13 -13.83 4.16
C LEU A 273 6.65 -13.63 4.10
N LEU A 274 7.12 -12.40 3.91
CA LEU A 274 8.55 -12.11 3.83
C LEU A 274 9.20 -12.21 5.21
N LEU A 275 8.56 -11.69 6.26
CA LEU A 275 9.01 -11.90 7.65
C LEU A 275 9.14 -13.39 7.96
N ALA A 276 8.12 -14.19 7.65
CA ALA A 276 8.17 -15.64 7.86
C ALA A 276 9.33 -16.32 7.09
N ALA A 277 9.62 -15.86 5.86
CA ALA A 277 10.76 -16.35 5.10
C ALA A 277 12.10 -16.01 5.75
N HIS A 278 12.29 -14.76 6.18
CA HIS A 278 13.49 -14.30 6.90
C HIS A 278 13.68 -15.05 8.21
N LYS A 279 12.62 -15.17 9.02
CA LYS A 279 12.64 -15.95 10.27
C LYS A 279 13.09 -17.39 10.06
N THR A 280 12.69 -18.00 8.94
CA THR A 280 13.11 -19.36 8.61
C THR A 280 14.61 -19.45 8.29
N VAL A 281 15.17 -18.44 7.64
CA VAL A 281 16.61 -18.38 7.31
C VAL A 281 17.44 -18.06 8.54
N ASP A 282 17.04 -17.04 9.30
CA ASP A 282 17.86 -16.49 10.39
C ASP A 282 17.74 -17.29 11.70
N ARG A 283 16.58 -17.93 11.94
CA ARG A 283 16.31 -18.69 13.19
C ARG A 283 16.05 -20.17 12.97
N GLY A 284 15.96 -20.64 11.72
CA GLY A 284 15.63 -22.04 11.42
C GLY A 284 14.18 -22.43 11.76
N ILE A 285 13.31 -21.47 12.09
CA ILE A 285 11.90 -21.71 12.42
C ILE A 285 11.10 -21.71 11.12
N ALA A 286 10.64 -22.87 10.67
CA ALA A 286 9.87 -23.00 9.44
C ALA A 286 8.58 -22.15 9.47
N ALA A 287 8.29 -21.49 8.35
CA ALA A 287 7.01 -20.81 8.13
C ALA A 287 5.85 -21.79 8.36
N SER A 288 4.88 -21.37 9.16
CA SER A 288 3.69 -22.16 9.50
C SER A 288 2.47 -21.25 9.57
N GLN A 289 1.27 -21.83 9.42
CA GLN A 289 0.02 -21.06 9.53
C GLN A 289 -0.07 -20.33 10.88
N ARG A 290 0.38 -20.96 11.97
CA ARG A 290 0.43 -20.33 13.29
C ARG A 290 1.30 -19.07 13.31
N CYS A 291 2.51 -19.13 12.73
CA CYS A 291 3.40 -17.97 12.66
C CYS A 291 2.78 -16.83 11.84
N LEU A 292 2.12 -17.16 10.73
CA LEU A 292 1.42 -16.15 9.91
C LEU A 292 0.29 -15.49 10.70
N LEU A 293 -0.55 -16.28 11.40
CA LEU A 293 -1.66 -15.77 12.21
C LEU A 293 -1.17 -14.85 13.35
N GLU A 294 -0.04 -15.16 13.98
CA GLU A 294 0.56 -14.31 15.02
C GLU A 294 0.94 -12.92 14.48
N ILE A 295 1.51 -12.86 13.27
CA ILE A 295 1.83 -11.60 12.59
C ILE A 295 0.56 -10.89 12.13
N LEU A 296 -0.41 -11.59 11.51
CA LEU A 296 -1.67 -10.99 11.04
C LEU A 296 -2.46 -10.32 12.18
N ARG A 297 -2.49 -10.92 13.38
CA ARG A 297 -3.10 -10.31 14.58
C ARG A 297 -2.43 -8.99 15.01
N THR A 298 -1.16 -8.78 14.67
CA THR A 298 -0.49 -7.50 14.94
C THR A 298 -1.05 -6.40 14.04
N PHE A 299 -1.39 -6.71 12.79
CA PHE A 299 -2.01 -5.78 11.86
C PHE A 299 -3.47 -5.49 12.22
N GLU A 300 -4.21 -6.47 12.78
CA GLU A 300 -5.54 -6.21 13.37
C GLU A 300 -5.45 -5.23 14.54
N ARG A 301 -4.48 -5.41 15.45
CA ARG A 301 -4.22 -4.43 16.52
C ARG A 301 -3.92 -3.05 15.97
N ALA A 302 -3.16 -2.98 14.88
CA ALA A 302 -2.87 -1.70 14.23
C ALA A 302 -4.14 -1.02 13.74
N HIS A 303 -5.11 -1.76 13.20
CA HIS A 303 -6.40 -1.19 12.79
C HIS A 303 -7.13 -0.57 13.99
N GLN A 304 -7.29 -1.35 15.07
CA GLN A 304 -7.96 -0.89 16.29
C GLN A 304 -7.29 0.36 16.89
N VAL A 305 -5.96 0.33 17.01
CA VAL A 305 -5.15 1.41 17.58
C VAL A 305 -5.26 2.67 16.72
N THR A 306 -5.27 2.53 15.39
CA THR A 306 -5.40 3.65 14.45
C THR A 306 -6.78 4.30 14.56
N TYR A 307 -7.84 3.52 14.39
CA TYR A 307 -9.21 4.04 14.39
C TYR A 307 -9.73 4.39 15.79
N SER A 308 -9.01 4.07 16.87
CA SER A 308 -9.24 4.68 18.19
C SER A 308 -9.11 6.22 18.18
N GLN A 309 -8.38 6.77 17.21
CA GLN A 309 -8.19 8.22 17.04
C GLN A 309 -9.19 8.84 16.04
N SER A 310 -10.30 8.16 15.71
CA SER A 310 -11.25 8.57 14.64
C SER A 310 -11.66 10.04 14.69
N LEU A 311 -11.95 10.59 15.89
CA LEU A 311 -12.35 11.99 16.03
C LEU A 311 -11.27 12.97 15.57
N LYS A 312 -9.99 12.66 15.84
CA LYS A 312 -8.87 13.51 15.42
C LYS A 312 -8.57 13.35 13.94
N ILE A 313 -8.75 12.13 13.40
CA ILE A 313 -8.66 11.87 11.96
C ILE A 313 -9.73 12.69 11.21
N ALA A 314 -10.97 12.71 11.70
CA ALA A 314 -12.06 13.51 11.13
C ALA A 314 -11.78 15.01 11.21
N THR A 315 -11.18 15.47 12.32
CA THR A 315 -10.75 16.88 12.48
C THR A 315 -9.68 17.26 11.46
N LEU A 316 -8.66 16.42 11.28
CA LEU A 316 -7.60 16.63 10.29
C LEU A 316 -8.18 16.61 8.85
N MET A 317 -9.11 15.71 8.56
CA MET A 317 -9.82 15.65 7.28
C MET A 317 -10.54 16.96 6.96
N LYS A 318 -11.29 17.53 7.91
CA LYS A 318 -11.96 18.83 7.76
C LYS A 318 -10.95 19.96 7.50
N GLN A 319 -9.82 19.95 8.21
CA GLN A 319 -8.76 20.95 8.04
C GLN A 319 -8.13 20.91 6.64
N VAL A 320 -7.82 19.70 6.14
CA VAL A 320 -7.30 19.50 4.77
C VAL A 320 -8.36 19.93 3.75
N SER A 321 -9.62 19.52 3.92
CA SER A 321 -10.74 19.93 3.05
C SER A 321 -10.88 21.45 2.97
N THR A 322 -10.81 22.14 4.11
CA THR A 322 -10.92 23.60 4.19
C THR A 322 -9.78 24.30 3.44
N SER A 323 -8.57 23.73 3.51
CA SER A 323 -7.40 24.29 2.81
C SER A 323 -7.58 24.19 1.29
N LEU A 324 -8.00 23.01 0.82
CA LEU A 324 -8.27 22.77 -0.60
C LEU A 324 -9.45 23.61 -1.13
N GLU A 325 -10.52 23.78 -0.35
CA GLU A 325 -11.65 24.66 -0.68
C GLU A 325 -11.18 26.11 -0.92
N LYS A 326 -10.28 26.60 -0.05
CA LYS A 326 -9.67 27.93 -0.13
C LYS A 326 -8.55 28.05 -1.18
N LYS A 327 -8.38 27.04 -2.04
CA LYS A 327 -7.29 26.97 -3.04
C LYS A 327 -5.88 26.96 -2.44
N GLY A 328 -5.77 26.62 -1.15
CA GLY A 328 -4.51 26.27 -0.50
C GLY A 328 -4.11 24.83 -0.81
N ARG A 329 -2.96 24.42 -0.28
CA ARG A 329 -2.33 23.11 -0.49
C ARG A 329 -2.18 22.35 0.81
N ALA A 330 -2.03 21.03 0.72
CA ALA A 330 -1.71 20.17 1.85
C ALA A 330 -0.35 19.49 1.66
N TYR A 331 0.56 19.73 2.59
CA TYR A 331 1.90 19.14 2.57
C TYR A 331 2.02 18.07 3.67
N LEU A 332 2.30 16.83 3.27
CA LEU A 332 2.45 15.67 4.14
C LEU A 332 3.96 15.43 4.35
N VAL A 333 4.49 15.84 5.50
CA VAL A 333 5.93 15.83 5.79
C VAL A 333 6.24 14.67 6.72
N GLY A 334 6.75 13.57 6.17
CA GLY A 334 7.02 12.35 6.93
C GLY A 334 8.51 12.06 7.12
N TRP A 335 8.87 11.58 8.31
CA TRP A 335 10.24 11.13 8.61
C TRP A 335 10.47 9.69 8.15
N GLN A 336 11.65 9.45 7.60
CA GLN A 336 12.11 8.13 7.16
C GLN A 336 11.09 7.44 6.22
N THR A 337 10.73 6.18 6.48
CA THR A 337 9.76 5.45 5.65
C THR A 337 8.33 5.99 5.76
N LEU A 338 7.98 6.75 6.80
CA LEU A 338 6.69 7.44 6.88
C LEU A 338 6.59 8.55 5.83
N GLY A 339 7.72 9.13 5.41
CA GLY A 339 7.82 10.03 4.26
C GLY A 339 7.46 9.35 2.94
N ILE A 340 7.83 8.07 2.77
CA ILE A 340 7.40 7.28 1.61
C ILE A 340 5.87 7.14 1.63
N ILE A 341 5.27 6.78 2.77
CA ILE A 341 3.80 6.68 2.89
C ILE A 341 3.11 8.00 2.56
N ALA A 342 3.69 9.13 3.01
CA ALA A 342 3.19 10.47 2.70
C ALA A 342 3.21 10.77 1.19
N ILE A 343 4.31 10.44 0.50
CA ILE A 343 4.44 10.58 -0.96
C ILE A 343 3.40 9.71 -1.66
N MET A 344 3.24 8.46 -1.23
CA MET A 344 2.30 7.50 -1.81
C MET A 344 0.85 7.96 -1.75
N ASP A 345 0.44 8.67 -0.70
CA ASP A 345 -0.92 9.17 -0.56
C ASP A 345 -1.20 10.37 -1.48
N GLY A 346 -0.32 11.38 -1.47
CA GLY A 346 -0.55 12.62 -2.23
C GLY A 346 -0.63 12.39 -3.74
N VAL A 347 0.27 11.57 -4.28
CA VAL A 347 0.35 11.29 -5.73
C VAL A 347 -0.90 10.60 -6.30
N GLU A 348 -1.63 9.83 -5.50
CA GLU A 348 -2.83 9.13 -5.93
C GLU A 348 -4.05 10.07 -6.04
N CYS A 349 -4.01 11.24 -5.38
CA CYS A 349 -5.09 12.21 -5.43
C CYS A 349 -5.28 12.78 -6.86
N ILE A 350 -4.20 12.83 -7.64
CA ILE A 350 -4.17 13.41 -9.00
C ILE A 350 -5.18 12.70 -9.91
N HIS A 351 -5.07 11.38 -10.04
CA HIS A 351 -5.95 10.62 -10.93
C HIS A 351 -7.27 10.24 -10.26
N THR A 352 -7.31 10.07 -8.94
CA THR A 352 -8.52 9.65 -8.21
C THR A 352 -9.57 10.76 -8.14
N PHE A 353 -9.14 12.01 -7.93
CA PHE A 353 -10.05 13.14 -7.67
C PHE A 353 -9.84 14.32 -8.63
N GLY A 354 -9.09 14.11 -9.72
CA GLY A 354 -8.82 15.18 -10.68
C GLY A 354 -7.91 16.29 -10.13
N ALA A 355 -7.26 16.06 -8.99
CA ALA A 355 -6.43 17.07 -8.31
C ALA A 355 -5.23 17.51 -9.16
N ASP A 356 -4.75 18.73 -8.93
CA ASP A 356 -3.44 19.16 -9.42
C ASP A 356 -2.33 18.50 -8.59
N PHE A 357 -1.16 18.29 -9.19
CA PHE A 357 -0.02 17.69 -8.48
C PHE A 357 0.48 18.55 -7.30
N ARG A 358 0.06 19.82 -7.22
CA ARG A 358 0.38 20.76 -6.14
C ARG A 358 -0.59 20.69 -4.97
N ASP A 359 -1.78 20.12 -5.14
CA ASP A 359 -2.87 20.18 -4.15
C ASP A 359 -2.52 19.39 -2.88
N ILE A 360 -2.05 18.14 -3.03
CA ILE A 360 -1.56 17.32 -1.93
C ILE A 360 -0.21 16.72 -2.29
N ARG A 361 0.83 17.00 -1.48
CA ARG A 361 2.20 16.54 -1.74
C ARG A 361 2.87 15.95 -0.52
N GLY A 362 3.48 14.78 -0.69
CA GLY A 362 4.29 14.14 0.33
C GLY A 362 5.78 14.49 0.22
N PHE A 363 6.44 14.57 1.37
CA PHE A 363 7.88 14.81 1.50
C PHE A 363 8.50 13.81 2.49
N LEU A 364 9.74 13.43 2.19
CA LEU A 364 10.56 12.54 3.01
C LEU A 364 11.68 13.35 3.68
N ILE A 365 11.63 13.38 5.01
CA ILE A 365 12.67 13.94 5.86
C ILE A 365 13.60 12.83 6.36
N GLY A 366 14.90 13.04 6.23
CA GLY A 366 15.94 12.04 6.54
C GLY A 366 16.62 11.43 5.32
N ASP A 367 17.46 10.43 5.60
CA ASP A 367 18.31 9.81 4.59
C ASP A 367 17.49 8.94 3.61
N HIS A 368 17.75 9.15 2.33
CA HIS A 368 17.13 8.45 1.21
C HIS A 368 18.19 8.04 0.16
N SER A 369 19.47 8.09 0.51
CA SER A 369 20.60 7.73 -0.35
C SER A 369 20.49 6.28 -0.86
N ASP A 370 20.24 5.34 0.04
CA ASP A 370 20.13 3.91 -0.25
C ASP A 370 18.71 3.47 -0.67
N MET A 371 17.74 4.39 -0.73
CA MET A 371 16.36 4.04 -1.07
C MET A 371 16.14 3.94 -2.58
N PHE A 372 16.82 4.76 -3.39
CA PHE A 372 16.57 4.88 -4.82
C PHE A 372 17.74 4.35 -5.66
N ASN A 373 17.49 3.29 -6.43
CA ASN A 373 18.50 2.71 -7.33
C ASN A 373 18.94 3.65 -8.47
N GLN A 374 18.09 4.62 -8.86
CA GLN A 374 18.35 5.56 -9.97
C GLN A 374 18.00 7.01 -9.57
N LYS A 375 18.61 7.51 -8.49
CA LYS A 375 18.36 8.87 -7.97
C LYS A 375 18.55 9.98 -9.03
N ALA A 376 19.45 9.77 -9.99
CA ALA A 376 19.68 10.69 -11.11
C ALA A 376 18.40 10.96 -11.95
N GLU A 377 17.44 10.04 -11.95
CA GLU A 377 16.16 10.24 -12.66
C GLU A 377 15.20 11.19 -11.93
N LEU A 378 15.49 11.58 -10.70
CA LEU A 378 14.62 12.42 -9.85
C LEU A 378 15.18 13.83 -9.68
N THR A 379 16.50 13.98 -9.67
CA THR A 379 17.16 15.28 -9.46
C THR A 379 16.92 16.22 -10.66
N ASN A 380 16.51 17.46 -10.37
CA ASN A 380 16.33 18.55 -11.35
C ASN A 380 15.38 18.25 -12.52
N GLN A 381 14.40 17.35 -12.34
CA GLN A 381 13.44 16.99 -13.40
C GLN A 381 12.18 17.87 -13.43
N GLY A 382 12.08 18.85 -12.53
CA GLY A 382 10.95 19.77 -12.42
C GLY A 382 10.16 19.61 -11.12
N PRO A 383 9.24 20.55 -10.84
CA PRO A 383 8.61 20.71 -9.55
C PRO A 383 7.75 19.51 -9.14
N GLN A 384 7.18 18.75 -10.09
CA GLN A 384 6.38 17.55 -9.80
C GLN A 384 7.19 16.37 -9.25
N PHE A 385 8.53 16.39 -9.36
CA PHE A 385 9.40 15.33 -8.85
C PHE A 385 10.06 15.66 -7.51
N SER A 386 9.82 16.86 -6.96
CA SER A 386 10.32 17.26 -5.65
C SER A 386 9.69 16.43 -4.52
N PHE A 387 10.52 15.85 -3.65
CA PHE A 387 10.07 14.96 -2.57
C PHE A 387 10.97 14.95 -1.34
N SER A 388 12.19 15.47 -1.44
CA SER A 388 13.20 15.38 -0.37
C SER A 388 13.07 16.49 0.67
N GLN A 389 13.79 16.34 1.78
CA GLN A 389 13.96 17.38 2.79
C GLN A 389 14.48 18.70 2.19
N GLU A 390 15.49 18.61 1.32
CA GLU A 390 16.06 19.79 0.65
C GLU A 390 15.01 20.48 -0.23
N ASP A 391 14.24 19.71 -1.00
CA ASP A 391 13.16 20.25 -1.82
C ASP A 391 12.11 20.99 -0.99
N PHE A 392 11.71 20.41 0.16
CA PHE A 392 10.74 21.03 1.04
C PHE A 392 11.25 22.37 1.59
N LEU A 393 12.47 22.37 2.13
CA LEU A 393 13.06 23.56 2.76
C LEU A 393 13.35 24.68 1.76
N THR A 394 13.79 24.33 0.55
CA THR A 394 14.24 25.32 -0.44
C THR A 394 13.13 25.79 -1.36
N SER A 395 12.19 24.90 -1.73
CA SER A 395 11.20 25.19 -2.78
C SER A 395 9.79 25.36 -2.23
N ILE A 396 9.44 24.69 -1.13
CA ILE A 396 8.07 24.70 -0.59
C ILE A 396 7.93 25.70 0.56
N LEU A 397 8.76 25.57 1.59
CA LEU A 397 8.72 26.36 2.81
C LEU A 397 8.69 27.89 2.55
N PRO A 398 9.48 28.46 1.62
CA PRO A 398 9.44 29.90 1.34
C PRO A 398 8.13 30.36 0.68
N THR A 399 7.39 29.44 0.06
CA THR A 399 6.16 29.72 -0.71
C THR A 399 4.89 29.39 0.05
N LEU A 400 4.99 28.90 1.29
CA LEU A 400 3.83 28.60 2.13
C LEU A 400 3.04 29.87 2.46
N THR A 401 1.72 29.71 2.47
CA THR A 401 0.73 30.73 2.80
C THR A 401 -0.13 30.27 3.98
N GLU A 402 -0.86 31.20 4.59
CA GLU A 402 -1.73 30.97 5.75
C GLU A 402 -2.92 30.03 5.49
N VAL A 403 -3.25 29.80 4.21
CA VAL A 403 -4.31 28.86 3.78
C VAL A 403 -3.81 27.43 3.58
N ASP A 404 -2.48 27.23 3.57
CA ASP A 404 -1.88 25.90 3.40
C ASP A 404 -1.93 25.12 4.71
N THR A 405 -2.12 23.80 4.62
CA THR A 405 -2.01 22.87 5.74
C THR A 405 -0.72 22.05 5.66
N VAL A 406 -0.03 21.90 6.79
CA VAL A 406 1.16 21.03 6.88
C VAL A 406 0.93 19.97 7.95
N VAL A 407 1.06 18.69 7.55
CA VAL A 407 0.90 17.52 8.43
C VAL A 407 2.26 16.88 8.64
N PHE A 408 2.73 16.85 9.88
CA PHE A 408 4.00 16.23 10.25
C PHE A 408 3.78 14.78 10.69
N ILE A 409 4.52 13.84 10.14
CA ILE A 409 4.41 12.41 10.48
C ILE A 409 5.77 11.90 10.97
N PHE A 410 5.86 11.52 12.23
CA PHE A 410 7.12 11.11 12.84
C PHE A 410 6.91 10.11 13.99
N THR A 411 8.00 9.53 14.46
CA THR A 411 8.05 8.67 15.65
C THR A 411 8.74 9.39 16.79
N LEU A 412 8.48 8.98 18.03
CA LEU A 412 9.20 9.50 19.20
C LEU A 412 10.68 9.05 19.23
N ASP A 413 11.08 8.17 18.32
CA ASP A 413 12.45 7.69 18.13
C ASP A 413 13.23 8.56 17.10
N ASP A 414 12.55 9.47 16.38
CA ASP A 414 13.17 10.40 15.42
C ASP A 414 13.92 11.53 16.12
N ASN A 415 14.68 12.32 15.34
CA ASN A 415 15.32 13.53 15.83
C ASN A 415 14.27 14.62 16.14
N LEU A 416 13.74 14.60 17.36
CA LEU A 416 12.68 15.51 17.79
C LEU A 416 13.11 16.98 17.79
N THR A 417 14.42 17.27 17.86
CA THR A 417 14.94 18.63 17.71
C THR A 417 14.78 19.11 16.28
N GLU A 418 15.12 18.29 15.29
CA GLU A 418 14.89 18.60 13.87
C GLU A 418 13.39 18.78 13.56
N VAL A 419 12.55 17.88 14.09
CA VAL A 419 11.08 18.01 14.00
C VAL A 419 10.63 19.36 14.54
N GLN A 420 11.05 19.72 15.77
CA GLN A 420 10.67 20.98 16.39
C GLN A 420 11.12 22.19 15.57
N THR A 421 12.38 22.22 15.10
CA THR A 421 12.90 23.31 14.29
C THR A 421 12.09 23.49 13.00
N LEU A 422 11.75 22.40 12.32
CA LEU A 422 10.96 22.50 11.09
C LEU A 422 9.52 22.96 11.37
N VAL A 423 8.91 22.48 12.46
CA VAL A 423 7.57 22.91 12.89
C VAL A 423 7.55 24.40 13.22
N GLU A 424 8.57 24.92 13.88
CA GLU A 424 8.70 26.35 14.19
C GLU A 424 8.80 27.19 12.91
N GLN A 425 9.64 26.78 11.95
CA GLN A 425 9.78 27.46 10.65
C GLN A 425 8.46 27.48 9.85
N VAL A 426 7.72 26.37 9.84
CA VAL A 426 6.42 26.29 9.15
C VAL A 426 5.37 27.14 9.85
N LYS A 427 5.40 27.19 11.18
CA LYS A 427 4.44 27.95 11.99
C LYS A 427 4.55 29.47 11.79
N GLU A 428 5.70 29.96 11.34
CA GLU A 428 5.86 31.35 10.88
C GLU A 428 5.06 31.66 9.61
N LYS A 429 4.68 30.64 8.83
CA LYS A 429 3.98 30.78 7.55
C LYS A 429 2.49 30.43 7.64
N THR A 430 2.15 29.39 8.38
CA THR A 430 0.76 28.93 8.52
C THR A 430 0.46 28.43 9.93
N THR A 431 -0.76 28.72 10.39
CA THR A 431 -1.28 28.17 11.65
C THR A 431 -1.91 26.79 11.47
N ASN A 432 -2.17 26.35 10.24
CA ASN A 432 -2.85 25.10 9.94
C ASN A 432 -1.87 23.91 9.98
N ILE A 433 -1.25 23.69 11.13
CA ILE A 433 -0.32 22.59 11.36
C ILE A 433 -1.00 21.47 12.16
N GLN A 434 -0.68 20.22 11.82
CA GLN A 434 -1.10 19.04 12.59
C GLN A 434 0.03 18.02 12.61
N ALA A 435 0.03 17.12 13.59
CA ALA A 435 0.98 16.01 13.65
C ALA A 435 0.31 14.66 13.88
N LEU A 436 0.88 13.64 13.24
CA LEU A 436 0.70 12.22 13.50
C LEU A 436 1.99 11.68 14.13
N ALA A 437 1.97 11.45 15.44
CA ALA A 437 3.14 10.97 16.17
C ALA A 437 2.93 9.54 16.64
N HIS A 438 3.88 8.66 16.31
CA HIS A 438 3.91 7.30 16.80
C HIS A 438 4.86 7.17 17.99
N GLY A 439 4.35 6.70 19.12
CA GLY A 439 5.15 6.41 20.31
C GLY A 439 5.03 4.95 20.72
N THR A 440 6.02 4.43 21.41
CA THR A 440 5.93 3.15 22.11
C THR A 440 5.50 3.40 23.56
N VAL A 441 4.75 2.47 24.17
CA VAL A 441 4.34 2.57 25.59
C VAL A 441 5.57 2.91 26.46
N GLY A 442 5.43 3.94 27.29
CA GLY A 442 6.51 4.48 28.14
C GLY A 442 7.15 5.76 27.58
N GLN A 443 7.04 6.03 26.28
CA GLN A 443 7.48 7.29 25.69
C GLN A 443 6.39 8.36 25.81
N SER A 444 6.81 9.63 25.86
CA SER A 444 5.89 10.75 25.88
C SER A 444 6.40 11.88 24.99
N LEU A 445 5.47 12.58 24.33
CA LEU A 445 5.81 13.72 23.49
C LEU A 445 6.43 14.85 24.35
N PRO A 446 7.56 15.45 23.94
CA PRO A 446 8.18 16.57 24.64
C PRO A 446 7.23 17.76 24.82
N ALA A 447 7.38 18.48 25.93
CA ALA A 447 6.56 19.65 26.25
C ALA A 447 6.55 20.74 25.16
N PRO A 448 7.67 21.08 24.50
CA PRO A 448 7.67 22.04 23.38
C PRO A 448 6.73 21.58 22.25
N LEU A 449 6.89 20.36 21.76
CA LEU A 449 6.05 19.80 20.69
C LEU A 449 4.57 19.70 21.08
N LYS A 450 4.27 19.32 22.34
CA LYS A 450 2.89 19.36 22.87
C LYS A 450 2.26 20.76 22.79
N LYS A 451 3.04 21.81 23.02
CA LYS A 451 2.58 23.20 22.92
C LYS A 451 2.31 23.61 21.47
N HIS A 452 3.08 23.09 20.50
CA HIS A 452 2.85 23.36 19.08
C HIS A 452 1.62 22.63 18.53
N PHE A 453 1.30 21.43 19.03
CA PHE A 453 0.21 20.58 18.57
C PHE A 453 -0.83 20.30 19.65
N PRO A 454 -1.80 21.23 19.88
CA PRO A 454 -2.82 21.04 20.90
C PRO A 454 -3.76 19.86 20.62
N SER A 455 -3.94 19.48 19.36
CA SER A 455 -4.82 18.40 18.91
C SER A 455 -4.08 17.26 18.20
N ILE A 456 -2.86 16.92 18.67
CA ILE A 456 -2.01 15.89 18.05
C ILE A 456 -2.68 14.51 17.95
N ILE A 457 -2.54 13.85 16.80
CA ILE A 457 -2.85 12.43 16.63
C ILE A 457 -1.69 11.61 17.20
N SER A 458 -1.73 11.34 18.50
CA SER A 458 -0.73 10.51 19.19
C SER A 458 -1.20 9.06 19.19
N ILE A 459 -0.46 8.19 18.51
CA ILE A 459 -0.72 6.75 18.46
C ILE A 459 0.33 6.03 19.29
N THR A 460 -0.11 5.39 20.38
CA THR A 460 0.76 4.65 21.29
C THR A 460 0.69 3.16 21.01
N TRP A 461 1.86 2.55 20.76
CA TRP A 461 2.00 1.15 20.40
C TRP A 461 2.48 0.30 21.57
N PRO A 462 1.86 -0.87 21.83
CA PRO A 462 2.36 -1.79 22.83
C PRO A 462 3.76 -2.32 22.45
N LEU A 463 4.55 -2.71 23.44
CA LEU A 463 5.81 -3.40 23.20
C LEU A 463 5.53 -4.78 22.60
N LEU A 464 6.29 -5.12 21.56
CA LEU A 464 6.24 -6.43 20.91
C LEU A 464 7.42 -7.26 21.38
N PHE A 465 7.16 -8.36 22.08
CA PHE A 465 8.18 -9.30 22.57
C PHE A 465 8.51 -10.40 21.55
N PHE A 466 8.40 -10.10 20.25
CA PHE A 466 8.90 -11.00 19.20
C PHE A 466 10.42 -10.79 19.09
N GLU A 467 11.21 -11.83 19.35
CA GLU A 467 12.67 -11.72 19.46
C GLU A 467 13.34 -10.96 18.29
N TYR A 468 13.17 -11.46 17.07
CA TYR A 468 13.83 -10.93 15.86
C TYR A 468 12.91 -9.97 15.08
N GLU A 469 11.64 -10.32 14.96
CA GLU A 469 10.69 -9.63 14.08
C GLU A 469 10.04 -8.41 14.75
N GLY A 470 10.14 -8.28 16.08
CA GLY A 470 9.35 -7.30 16.85
C GLY A 470 9.57 -5.86 16.41
N ASN A 471 10.83 -5.47 16.20
CA ASN A 471 11.16 -4.11 15.76
C ASN A 471 10.63 -3.82 14.34
N PHE A 472 10.67 -4.81 13.45
CA PHE A 472 10.17 -4.67 12.08
C PHE A 472 8.65 -4.63 12.02
N ILE A 473 7.98 -5.52 12.75
CA ILE A 473 6.52 -5.51 12.88
C ILE A 473 6.08 -4.15 13.45
N GLN A 474 6.77 -3.62 14.46
CA GLN A 474 6.48 -2.30 15.03
C GLN A 474 6.55 -1.20 13.96
N LYS A 475 7.61 -1.19 13.14
CA LYS A 475 7.75 -0.26 12.00
C LYS A 475 6.60 -0.44 11.00
N PHE A 476 6.29 -1.68 10.63
CA PHE A 476 5.25 -1.99 9.66
C PHE A 476 3.85 -1.58 10.11
N GLN A 477 3.56 -1.72 11.41
CA GLN A 477 2.34 -1.24 12.04
C GLN A 477 2.24 0.29 11.99
N ARG A 478 3.33 1.01 12.29
CA ARG A 478 3.39 2.48 12.20
C ARG A 478 3.13 2.97 10.76
N GLU A 479 3.76 2.33 9.78
CA GLU A 479 3.56 2.62 8.35
C GLU A 479 2.12 2.34 7.89
N LEU A 480 1.56 1.19 8.26
CA LEU A 480 0.18 0.83 7.89
C LEU A 480 -0.85 1.76 8.55
N SER A 481 -0.61 2.12 9.82
CA SER A 481 -1.42 3.10 10.55
C SER A 481 -1.38 4.48 9.88
N THR A 482 -0.19 4.97 9.55
CA THR A 482 -0.02 6.21 8.78
C THR A 482 -0.78 6.14 7.46
N LYS A 483 -0.65 5.03 6.73
CA LYS A 483 -1.34 4.82 5.46
C LYS A 483 -2.86 4.92 5.62
N TRP A 484 -3.45 4.27 6.62
CA TRP A 484 -4.89 4.34 6.88
C TRP A 484 -5.35 5.75 7.25
N VAL A 485 -4.59 6.47 8.09
CA VAL A 485 -4.89 7.87 8.44
C VAL A 485 -4.86 8.74 7.19
N LEU A 486 -3.77 8.70 6.42
CA LEU A 486 -3.60 9.55 5.24
C LEU A 486 -4.60 9.23 4.14
N ASN A 487 -4.81 7.94 3.82
CA ASN A 487 -5.80 7.54 2.81
C ASN A 487 -7.22 7.95 3.21
N THR A 488 -7.58 7.86 4.49
CA THR A 488 -8.87 8.32 5.00
C THR A 488 -8.99 9.84 4.90
N VAL A 489 -7.96 10.58 5.35
CA VAL A 489 -7.94 12.05 5.33
C VAL A 489 -7.99 12.59 3.89
N SER A 490 -7.15 12.09 2.99
CA SER A 490 -7.10 12.57 1.61
C SER A 490 -8.36 12.19 0.83
N THR A 491 -8.89 10.98 1.02
CA THR A 491 -10.17 10.58 0.40
C THR A 491 -11.30 11.45 0.93
N GLY A 492 -11.47 11.48 2.25
CA GLY A 492 -12.56 12.21 2.88
C GLY A 492 -12.53 13.71 2.61
N ALA A 493 -11.34 14.33 2.55
CA ALA A 493 -11.23 15.74 2.18
C ALA A 493 -11.76 16.02 0.78
N HIS A 494 -11.49 15.16 -0.22
CA HIS A 494 -12.04 15.31 -1.57
C HIS A 494 -13.52 14.95 -1.63
N VAL A 495 -13.99 13.99 -0.83
CA VAL A 495 -15.42 13.66 -0.71
C VAL A 495 -16.21 14.87 -0.20
N LEU A 496 -15.73 15.54 0.85
CA LEU A 496 -16.34 16.75 1.40
C LEU A 496 -16.39 17.92 0.40
N LEU A 497 -15.54 17.92 -0.62
CA LEU A 497 -15.53 18.87 -1.73
C LEU A 497 -16.44 18.46 -2.91
N GLY A 498 -17.22 17.38 -2.76
CA GLY A 498 -18.14 16.91 -3.79
C GLY A 498 -17.45 16.28 -5.01
N LYS A 499 -16.26 15.69 -4.83
CA LYS A 499 -15.48 15.07 -5.93
C LYS A 499 -15.91 13.65 -6.32
N ILE A 500 -16.91 13.10 -5.62
CA ILE A 500 -17.44 11.76 -5.86
C ILE A 500 -18.96 11.81 -6.03
N LEU A 501 -19.53 10.73 -6.57
CA LEU A 501 -20.97 10.50 -6.62
C LEU A 501 -21.26 9.14 -5.99
N GLN A 502 -22.14 9.08 -5.00
CA GLN A 502 -22.35 7.89 -4.16
C GLN A 502 -21.03 7.38 -3.57
N ASN A 503 -20.46 6.31 -4.15
CA ASN A 503 -19.13 5.81 -3.86
C ASN A 503 -18.30 5.54 -5.13
N HIS A 504 -18.52 6.32 -6.19
CA HIS A 504 -17.79 6.26 -7.45
C HIS A 504 -16.98 7.54 -7.72
N MET A 505 -15.85 7.38 -8.42
CA MET A 505 -14.90 8.46 -8.72
C MET A 505 -15.40 9.32 -9.90
N LEU A 506 -16.23 10.33 -9.60
CA LEU A 506 -16.79 11.19 -10.65
C LEU A 506 -15.70 12.02 -11.37
N ASP A 507 -14.74 12.57 -10.63
CA ASP A 507 -13.68 13.45 -11.16
C ASP A 507 -12.40 12.66 -11.54
N LEU A 508 -12.56 11.42 -12.01
CA LEU A 508 -11.45 10.54 -12.37
C LEU A 508 -10.70 11.04 -13.62
N ARG A 509 -9.35 11.05 -13.57
CA ARG A 509 -8.53 11.22 -14.78
C ARG A 509 -8.31 9.88 -15.47
N ILE A 510 -8.67 9.79 -16.76
CA ILE A 510 -8.42 8.59 -17.59
C ILE A 510 -6.95 8.55 -17.99
N SER A 511 -6.10 8.05 -17.08
CA SER A 511 -4.64 8.04 -17.26
C SER A 511 -4.07 6.70 -17.75
N ASN A 512 -4.90 5.66 -17.87
CA ASN A 512 -4.54 4.35 -18.41
C ASN A 512 -5.76 3.54 -18.86
N SER A 513 -5.54 2.36 -19.46
CA SER A 513 -6.61 1.50 -19.97
C SER A 513 -7.60 1.05 -18.90
N LYS A 514 -7.14 0.74 -17.67
CA LYS A 514 -8.03 0.35 -16.55
C LYS A 514 -8.99 1.49 -16.20
N LEU A 515 -8.49 2.71 -16.11
CA LEU A 515 -9.29 3.90 -15.80
C LEU A 515 -10.26 4.25 -16.93
N PHE A 516 -9.92 3.93 -18.19
CA PHE A 516 -10.84 4.05 -19.32
C PHE A 516 -12.05 3.12 -19.16
N TRP A 517 -11.84 1.84 -18.85
CA TRP A 517 -12.95 0.89 -18.64
C TRP A 517 -13.77 1.24 -17.41
N ARG A 518 -13.15 1.76 -16.35
CA ARG A 518 -13.86 2.28 -15.19
C ARG A 518 -14.77 3.45 -15.55
N ALA A 519 -14.26 4.41 -16.32
CA ALA A 519 -15.06 5.54 -16.79
C ALA A 519 -16.25 5.07 -17.62
N LEU A 520 -16.06 4.09 -18.51
CA LEU A 520 -17.15 3.50 -19.28
C LEU A 520 -18.18 2.79 -18.38
N ALA A 521 -17.72 2.01 -17.40
CA ALA A 521 -18.60 1.30 -16.47
C ALA A 521 -19.40 2.24 -15.56
N MET A 522 -18.89 3.44 -15.24
CA MET A 522 -19.64 4.45 -14.50
C MET A 522 -20.74 5.13 -15.32
N LEU A 523 -20.64 5.11 -16.67
CA LEU A 523 -21.66 5.67 -17.57
C LEU A 523 -22.78 4.67 -17.89
N GLN A 524 -22.51 3.37 -17.77
CA GLN A 524 -23.45 2.27 -17.96
C GLN A 524 -24.36 2.13 -16.74
#